data_AF-X1UP91-F1
#
_entry.id   AF-X1UP91-F1
#
_cell.length_a   1.000
_cell.length_b   1.000
_cell.length_c   1.000
_cell.angle_alpha   90.00
_cell.angle_beta   90.00
_cell.angle_gamma   90.00
#
_symmetry.space_group_name_H-M   'P 1'
#
loop_
_entity.id
_entity.type
_entity.pdbx_description
1 polymer ?
#
loop_
_entity_poly.entity_id
_entity_poly.type
_entity_poly.pdbx_seq_one_letter_code
_entity_poly.pdbx_strand_id
1 'polypeptide(L)'
;MKKITGVDILDEEVKEKLTTKNIYKIFNNFIMPLITEEERAFLEELELFLLKNIEPNIDLNTEVYELFPILGKKNYIQRLNNFGDCKRCNMRYEMLLSMATSIVDPELDLARVVTGVIFANPLFQFGKSDRITEVLHQIVTGKKIGCICITEK
;
A
#
# COMPACT_ATOMS: atom_id res chain seq x y z
N MET A 1 26.56 -3.16 -12.46
CA MET A 1 25.51 -4.20 -12.28
C MET A 1 25.98 -5.50 -12.91
N LYS A 2 26.03 -6.61 -12.15
CA LYS A 2 26.08 -7.95 -12.77
C LYS A 2 24.73 -8.11 -13.49
N LYS A 3 24.74 -8.21 -14.83
CA LYS A 3 23.55 -8.61 -15.59
C LYS A 3 23.01 -9.89 -14.94
N ILE A 4 21.74 -9.92 -14.60
CA ILE A 4 21.05 -11.15 -14.21
C ILE A 4 21.20 -12.08 -15.41
N THR A 5 22.02 -13.12 -15.29
CA THR A 5 22.27 -14.12 -16.35
C THR A 5 21.19 -15.20 -16.30
N GLY A 6 19.93 -14.78 -16.37
CA GLY A 6 18.79 -15.69 -16.48
C GLY A 6 18.51 -16.05 -17.93
N VAL A 7 17.94 -17.23 -18.17
CA VAL A 7 17.32 -17.55 -19.46
C VAL A 7 16.00 -16.79 -19.50
N ASP A 8 15.84 -15.95 -20.50
CA ASP A 8 14.60 -15.26 -20.75
C ASP A 8 13.61 -16.21 -21.43
N ILE A 9 12.56 -16.58 -20.72
CA ILE A 9 11.59 -17.60 -21.15
C ILE A 9 10.30 -16.99 -21.69
N LEU A 10 10.18 -15.65 -21.73
CA LEU A 10 8.98 -14.97 -22.16
C LEU A 10 9.14 -14.43 -23.57
N ASP A 11 8.15 -14.70 -24.42
CA ASP A 11 8.05 -14.05 -25.72
C ASP A 11 7.88 -12.53 -25.54
N GLU A 12 8.47 -11.74 -26.44
CA GLU A 12 8.38 -10.27 -26.38
C GLU A 12 6.92 -9.77 -26.38
N GLU A 13 6.03 -10.42 -27.14
CA GLU A 13 4.60 -10.09 -27.16
C GLU A 13 3.94 -10.27 -25.77
N VAL A 14 4.40 -11.23 -24.99
CA VAL A 14 3.92 -11.44 -23.62
C VAL A 14 4.48 -10.38 -22.69
N LYS A 15 5.78 -10.07 -22.80
CA LYS A 15 6.42 -9.03 -21.98
C LYS A 15 5.80 -7.66 -22.15
N GLU A 16 5.50 -7.25 -23.38
CA GLU A 16 4.83 -5.97 -23.66
C GLU A 16 3.46 -5.87 -22.97
N LYS A 17 2.81 -7.01 -22.74
CA LYS A 17 1.52 -7.10 -22.05
C LYS A 17 1.65 -7.19 -20.53
N LEU A 18 2.82 -7.48 -19.97
CA LEU A 18 3.09 -7.53 -18.53
C LEU A 18 3.24 -6.13 -17.93
N THR A 19 2.18 -5.34 -18.05
CA THR A 19 2.06 -4.04 -17.40
C THR A 19 1.20 -4.14 -16.14
N THR A 20 1.48 -3.32 -15.13
CA THR A 20 0.68 -3.21 -13.90
C THR A 20 -0.81 -3.04 -14.20
N LYS A 21 -1.14 -2.22 -15.21
CA LYS A 21 -2.52 -2.05 -15.69
C LYS A 21 -3.17 -3.36 -16.16
N ASN A 22 -2.44 -4.23 -16.86
CA ASN A 22 -2.99 -5.51 -17.30
C ASN A 22 -3.05 -6.52 -16.14
N ILE A 23 -2.09 -6.48 -15.22
CA ILE A 23 -2.15 -7.27 -13.98
C ILE A 23 -3.40 -6.89 -13.17
N TYR A 24 -3.72 -5.60 -13.04
CA TYR A 24 -4.96 -5.14 -12.41
C TYR A 24 -6.21 -5.64 -13.11
N LYS A 25 -6.26 -5.69 -14.45
CA LYS A 25 -7.42 -6.29 -15.15
C LYS A 25 -7.62 -7.75 -14.75
N ILE A 26 -6.55 -8.52 -14.66
CA ILE A 26 -6.60 -9.93 -14.24
C ILE A 26 -7.08 -10.01 -12.79
N PHE A 27 -6.46 -9.26 -11.89
CA PHE A 27 -6.84 -9.15 -10.48
C PHE A 27 -8.32 -8.79 -10.30
N ASN A 28 -8.80 -7.77 -11.02
CA ASN A 28 -10.17 -7.28 -10.95
C ASN A 28 -11.19 -8.29 -11.44
N ASN A 29 -10.85 -9.12 -12.43
CA ASN A 29 -11.75 -10.21 -12.85
C ASN A 29 -12.04 -11.20 -11.71
N PHE A 30 -11.12 -11.37 -10.76
CA PHE A 30 -11.31 -12.26 -9.61
C PHE A 30 -11.90 -11.56 -8.40
N ILE A 31 -11.49 -10.32 -8.12
CA ILE A 31 -11.87 -9.62 -6.90
C ILE A 31 -13.20 -8.90 -7.02
N MET A 32 -13.48 -8.25 -8.15
CA MET A 32 -14.69 -7.44 -8.32
C MET A 32 -16.02 -8.18 -8.09
N PRO A 33 -16.16 -9.48 -8.43
CA PRO A 33 -17.35 -10.25 -8.08
C PRO A 33 -17.54 -10.54 -6.58
N LEU A 34 -16.49 -10.38 -5.76
CA LEU A 34 -16.45 -10.75 -4.34
C LEU A 34 -16.62 -9.57 -3.37
N ILE A 35 -16.76 -8.36 -3.93
CA ILE A 35 -16.78 -7.11 -3.17
C ILE A 35 -18.02 -6.28 -3.52
N THR A 36 -18.36 -5.35 -2.64
CA THR A 36 -19.51 -4.46 -2.84
C THR A 36 -19.22 -3.39 -3.88
N GLU A 37 -20.24 -2.68 -4.36
CA GLU A 37 -20.06 -1.53 -5.26
C GLU A 37 -19.24 -0.39 -4.63
N GLU A 38 -19.35 -0.18 -3.32
CA GLU A 38 -18.54 0.82 -2.61
C GLU A 38 -17.04 0.41 -2.58
N GLU A 39 -16.78 -0.87 -2.35
CA GLU A 39 -15.45 -1.45 -2.34
C GLU A 39 -14.82 -1.48 -3.73
N ARG A 40 -15.62 -1.76 -4.77
CA ARG A 40 -15.23 -1.66 -6.18
C ARG A 40 -14.80 -0.23 -6.50
N ALA A 41 -15.63 0.76 -6.18
CA ALA A 41 -15.30 2.16 -6.41
C ALA A 41 -14.01 2.58 -5.70
N PHE A 42 -13.82 2.13 -4.45
CA PHE A 42 -12.56 2.33 -3.73
C PHE A 42 -11.36 1.70 -4.45
N LEU A 43 -11.48 0.46 -4.89
CA LEU A 43 -10.40 -0.25 -5.55
C LEU A 43 -10.02 0.41 -6.87
N GLU A 44 -10.99 0.81 -7.69
CA GLU A 44 -10.74 1.52 -8.96
C GLU A 44 -10.07 2.88 -8.73
N GLU A 45 -10.52 3.64 -7.72
CA GLU A 45 -9.88 4.90 -7.31
C GLU A 45 -8.43 4.68 -6.85
N LEU A 46 -8.20 3.62 -6.08
CA LEU A 46 -6.89 3.25 -5.58
C LEU A 46 -5.94 2.84 -6.70
N GLU A 47 -6.34 1.92 -7.58
CA GLU A 47 -5.52 1.48 -8.71
C GLU A 47 -5.14 2.65 -9.60
N LEU A 48 -6.10 3.53 -9.91
CA LEU A 48 -5.83 4.74 -10.69
C LEU A 48 -4.83 5.65 -9.98
N PHE A 49 -4.93 5.78 -8.66
CA PHE A 49 -3.99 6.56 -7.87
C PHE A 49 -2.59 5.95 -7.91
N LEU A 50 -2.47 4.64 -7.71
CA LEU A 50 -1.19 3.92 -7.70
C LEU A 50 -0.49 4.02 -9.07
N LEU A 51 -1.18 3.76 -10.17
CA LEU A 51 -0.63 3.88 -11.53
C LEU A 51 -0.17 5.30 -11.87
N LYS A 52 -0.87 6.33 -11.38
CA LYS A 52 -0.56 7.73 -11.73
C LYS A 52 0.46 8.40 -10.81
N ASN A 53 0.49 8.02 -9.53
CA ASN A 53 1.21 8.77 -8.51
C ASN A 53 2.28 7.94 -7.79
N ILE A 54 2.19 6.62 -7.80
CA ILE A 54 3.17 5.76 -7.13
C ILE A 54 4.08 5.11 -8.15
N GLU A 55 3.54 4.33 -9.10
CA GLU A 55 4.32 3.58 -10.09
C GLU A 55 5.38 4.42 -10.81
N PRO A 56 5.12 5.67 -11.27
CA PRO A 56 6.13 6.47 -11.96
C PRO A 56 7.25 6.99 -11.05
N ASN A 57 7.07 6.95 -9.73
CA ASN A 57 8.03 7.45 -8.74
C ASN A 57 8.83 6.32 -8.09
N ILE A 58 8.65 5.07 -8.51
CA ILE A 58 9.43 3.94 -8.00
C ILE A 58 10.84 4.02 -8.55
N ASP A 59 11.81 4.11 -7.65
CA ASP A 59 13.24 4.02 -7.97
C ASP A 59 13.88 2.98 -7.04
N LEU A 60 14.35 1.88 -7.66
CA LEU A 60 15.01 0.76 -6.98
C LEU A 60 16.34 1.13 -6.32
N ASN A 61 16.84 2.35 -6.53
CA ASN A 61 18.04 2.86 -5.86
C ASN A 61 17.73 3.72 -4.62
N THR A 62 16.45 3.93 -4.33
CA THR A 62 15.99 4.74 -3.20
C THR A 62 15.18 3.91 -2.22
N GLU A 63 15.11 4.38 -0.97
CA GLU A 63 14.29 3.75 0.05
C GLU A 63 12.80 3.93 -0.26
N VAL A 64 12.02 2.87 -0.09
CA VAL A 64 10.59 2.87 -0.41
C VAL A 64 9.77 3.88 0.41
N TYR A 65 10.30 4.30 1.56
CA TYR A 65 9.69 5.28 2.45
C TYR A 65 9.52 6.67 1.83
N GLU A 66 10.28 7.01 0.78
CA GLU A 66 10.10 8.27 0.04
C GLU A 66 8.70 8.39 -0.61
N LEU A 67 8.02 7.26 -0.83
CA LEU A 67 6.67 7.20 -1.37
C LEU A 67 5.58 7.41 -0.31
N PHE A 68 5.90 7.32 0.99
CA PHE A 68 4.92 7.43 2.07
C PHE A 68 4.16 8.76 2.09
N PRO A 69 4.80 9.94 1.90
CA PRO A 69 4.07 11.20 1.82
C PRO A 69 3.06 11.24 0.67
N ILE A 70 3.30 10.49 -0.42
CA ILE A 70 2.36 10.41 -1.55
C ILE A 70 1.14 9.58 -1.12
N LEU A 71 1.34 8.39 -0.54
CA LEU A 71 0.26 7.57 0.02
C LEU A 71 -0.55 8.33 1.10
N GLY A 72 0.14 9.07 1.97
CA GLY A 72 -0.45 9.84 3.06
C GLY A 72 -1.43 10.92 2.60
N LYS A 73 -1.24 11.51 1.41
CA LYS A 73 -2.17 12.52 0.84
C LYS A 73 -3.59 11.99 0.65
N LYS A 74 -3.74 10.68 0.45
CA LYS A 74 -5.04 10.02 0.26
C LYS A 74 -5.40 9.08 1.41
N ASN A 75 -4.64 9.11 2.50
CA ASN A 75 -4.80 8.20 3.64
C ASN A 75 -4.69 6.72 3.19
N TYR A 76 -3.67 6.41 2.39
CA TYR A 76 -3.34 5.06 1.92
C TYR A 76 -2.13 4.45 2.66
N ILE A 77 -1.73 5.01 3.80
CA ILE A 77 -0.81 4.32 4.71
C ILE A 77 -1.53 3.13 5.36
N GLN A 78 -2.79 3.32 5.78
CA GLN A 78 -3.63 2.28 6.35
C GLN A 78 -5.12 2.61 6.19
N ARG A 79 -5.96 1.58 6.20
CA ARG A 79 -7.43 1.64 6.20
C ARG A 79 -8.06 0.79 7.30
N LEU A 80 -7.27 0.20 8.19
CA LEU A 80 -7.81 -0.63 9.27
C LEU A 80 -8.55 0.20 10.32
N ASN A 81 -7.95 1.32 10.76
CA ASN A 81 -8.42 2.14 11.86
C ASN A 81 -8.90 3.51 11.36
N ASN A 82 -10.01 3.99 11.91
CA ASN A 82 -10.50 5.33 11.61
C ASN A 82 -9.52 6.39 12.15
N PHE A 83 -9.12 7.31 11.28
CA PHE A 83 -8.32 8.48 11.66
C PHE A 83 -8.74 9.68 10.81
N GLY A 84 -9.00 10.83 11.45
CA GLY A 84 -9.60 12.00 10.81
C GLY A 84 -10.94 11.65 10.15
N ASP A 85 -11.15 12.13 8.93
CA ASP A 85 -12.40 11.94 8.18
C ASP A 85 -12.44 10.66 7.31
N CYS A 86 -11.65 9.63 7.64
CA CYS A 86 -11.68 8.37 6.88
C CYS A 86 -13.06 7.69 6.97
N LYS A 87 -13.77 7.59 5.84
CA LYS A 87 -15.06 6.88 5.76
C LYS A 87 -14.94 5.42 5.32
N ARG A 88 -13.98 5.11 4.45
CA ARG A 88 -13.73 3.78 3.89
C ARG A 88 -12.62 3.08 4.68
N CYS A 89 -12.91 2.75 5.93
CA CYS A 89 -11.94 2.20 6.87
C CYS A 89 -12.52 0.94 7.54
N ASN A 90 -11.92 -0.23 7.25
CA ASN A 90 -12.09 -1.51 7.91
C ASN A 90 -11.07 -2.52 7.31
N MET A 91 -11.08 -3.77 7.78
CA MET A 91 -10.18 -4.81 7.27
C MET A 91 -10.36 -5.12 5.77
N ARG A 92 -11.57 -4.99 5.21
CA ARG A 92 -11.81 -5.23 3.78
C ARG A 92 -11.13 -4.16 2.92
N TYR A 93 -11.25 -2.89 3.29
CA TYR A 93 -10.53 -1.80 2.61
C TYR A 93 -9.01 -1.89 2.79
N GLU A 94 -8.52 -2.33 3.96
CA GLU A 94 -7.09 -2.58 4.18
C GLU A 94 -6.57 -3.73 3.31
N MET A 95 -7.34 -4.81 3.14
CA MET A 95 -6.97 -5.91 2.24
C MET A 95 -6.94 -5.46 0.79
N LEU A 96 -7.92 -4.69 0.33
CA LEU A 96 -7.92 -4.12 -1.03
C LEU A 96 -6.71 -3.21 -1.24
N LEU A 97 -6.39 -2.38 -0.25
CA LEU A 97 -5.20 -1.54 -0.26
C LEU A 97 -3.92 -2.37 -0.39
N SER A 98 -3.81 -3.45 0.39
CA SER A 98 -2.63 -4.33 0.38
C SER A 98 -2.45 -5.04 -0.94
N MET A 99 -3.51 -5.69 -1.45
CA MET A 99 -3.43 -6.42 -2.70
C MET A 99 -3.07 -5.51 -3.88
N ALA A 100 -3.70 -4.33 -3.97
CA ALA A 100 -3.44 -3.40 -5.06
C ALA A 100 -2.04 -2.78 -4.97
N THR A 101 -1.57 -2.44 -3.77
CA THR A 101 -0.21 -1.89 -3.58
C THR A 101 0.85 -2.94 -3.86
N SER A 102 0.66 -4.17 -3.38
CA SER A 102 1.55 -5.31 -3.64
C SER A 102 1.75 -5.60 -5.13
N ILE A 103 0.76 -5.34 -5.98
CA ILE A 103 0.90 -5.50 -7.44
C ILE A 103 1.86 -4.47 -8.04
N VAL A 104 1.91 -3.26 -7.48
CA VAL A 104 2.82 -2.20 -7.95
C VAL A 104 4.21 -2.38 -7.36
N ASP A 105 4.27 -2.53 -6.04
CA ASP A 105 5.51 -2.61 -5.28
C ASP A 105 5.27 -3.40 -3.97
N PRO A 106 5.70 -4.67 -3.91
CA PRO A 106 5.59 -5.50 -2.71
C PRO A 106 6.37 -4.97 -1.50
N GLU A 107 7.50 -4.29 -1.72
CA GLU A 107 8.29 -3.70 -0.64
C GLU A 107 7.56 -2.52 -0.02
N LEU A 108 6.92 -1.69 -0.85
CA LEU A 108 6.09 -0.59 -0.40
C LEU A 108 4.92 -1.08 0.43
N ASP A 109 4.25 -2.15 -0.02
CA ASP A 109 3.14 -2.74 0.73
C ASP A 109 3.59 -3.25 2.11
N LEU A 110 4.69 -4.00 2.16
CA LEU A 110 5.26 -4.46 3.42
C LEU A 110 5.59 -3.29 4.36
N ALA A 111 6.28 -2.27 3.85
CA ALA A 111 6.70 -1.11 4.61
C ALA A 111 5.50 -0.35 5.19
N ARG A 112 4.46 -0.08 4.38
CA ARG A 112 3.25 0.62 4.84
C ARG A 112 2.49 -0.23 5.86
N VAL A 113 2.44 -1.55 5.72
CA VAL A 113 1.71 -2.43 6.65
C VAL A 113 2.42 -2.45 8.01
N VAL A 114 3.75 -2.56 8.03
CA VAL A 114 4.52 -2.47 9.27
C VAL A 114 4.27 -1.13 9.96
N THR A 115 4.32 -0.03 9.22
CA THR A 115 4.17 1.32 9.77
C THR A 115 2.72 1.64 10.19
N GLY A 116 1.77 1.48 9.28
CA GLY A 116 0.39 1.94 9.41
C GLY A 116 -0.53 0.96 10.11
N VAL A 117 -0.19 -0.33 10.11
CA VAL A 117 -1.01 -1.37 10.73
C VAL A 117 -0.30 -1.94 11.94
N ILE A 118 0.85 -2.58 11.79
CA ILE A 118 1.48 -3.34 12.89
C ILE A 118 1.95 -2.42 14.02
N PHE A 119 2.70 -1.36 13.69
CA PHE A 119 3.17 -0.37 14.67
C PHE A 119 2.02 0.48 15.21
N ALA A 120 1.14 0.99 14.34
CA ALA A 120 0.13 1.94 14.74
C ALA A 120 -1.07 1.31 15.47
N ASN A 121 -1.41 0.05 15.23
CA ASN A 121 -2.61 -0.57 15.79
C ASN A 121 -2.62 -0.59 17.34
N PRO A 122 -1.52 -0.94 18.05
CA PRO A 122 -1.46 -0.77 19.50
C PRO A 122 -1.69 0.67 19.96
N LEU A 123 -1.23 1.66 19.19
CA LEU A 123 -1.43 3.08 19.51
C LEU A 123 -2.89 3.49 19.33
N PHE A 124 -3.57 3.00 18.28
CA PHE A 124 -5.01 3.19 18.09
C PHE A 124 -5.84 2.53 19.20
N GLN A 125 -5.45 1.35 19.67
CA GLN A 125 -6.22 0.58 20.65
C GLN A 125 -6.01 1.07 22.09
N PHE A 126 -4.77 1.41 22.44
CA PHE A 126 -4.39 1.64 23.85
C PHE A 126 -3.87 3.05 24.12
N GLY A 127 -3.52 3.81 23.08
CA GLY A 127 -3.04 5.19 23.21
C GLY A 127 -4.17 6.19 23.46
N LYS A 128 -4.02 7.03 24.50
CA LYS A 128 -5.06 8.00 24.90
C LYS A 128 -4.57 9.43 25.12
N SER A 129 -3.29 9.70 24.93
CA SER A 129 -2.69 11.02 25.15
C SER A 129 -2.54 11.81 23.85
N ASP A 130 -2.53 13.13 23.92
CA ASP A 130 -2.31 14.03 22.77
C ASP A 130 -1.03 13.70 21.99
N ARG A 131 0.04 13.31 22.70
CA ARG A 131 1.29 12.86 22.07
C ARG A 131 1.07 11.67 21.13
N ILE A 132 0.18 10.73 21.49
CA ILE A 132 -0.10 9.56 20.66
C ILE A 132 -0.93 9.97 19.45
N THR A 133 -1.89 10.88 19.62
CA THR A 133 -2.64 11.46 18.50
C THR A 133 -1.70 12.14 17.50
N GLU A 134 -0.70 12.88 17.98
CA GLU A 134 0.33 13.49 17.14
C GLU A 134 1.16 12.44 16.39
N VAL A 135 1.62 11.40 17.10
CA VAL A 135 2.36 10.28 16.48
C VAL A 135 1.52 9.61 15.40
N LEU A 136 0.26 9.26 15.69
CA LEU A 136 -0.66 8.68 14.71
C LEU A 136 -0.86 9.59 13.50
N HIS A 137 -0.99 10.90 13.70
CA HIS A 137 -1.06 11.84 12.59
C HIS A 137 0.20 11.80 11.71
N GLN A 138 1.39 11.80 12.31
CA GLN A 138 2.66 11.75 11.58
C GLN A 138 2.82 10.44 10.80
N ILE A 139 2.35 9.33 11.36
CA ILE A 139 2.35 8.00 10.70
C ILE A 139 1.37 7.96 9.54
N VAL A 140 0.10 8.31 9.78
CA VAL A 140 -0.97 8.22 8.77
C VAL A 140 -0.73 9.17 7.59
N THR A 141 -0.09 10.32 7.84
CA THR A 141 0.31 11.26 6.77
C THR A 141 1.60 10.85 6.05
N GLY A 142 2.25 9.76 6.45
CA GLY A 142 3.49 9.28 5.85
C GLY A 142 4.71 10.16 6.14
N LYS A 143 4.63 11.06 7.12
CA LYS A 143 5.75 11.94 7.53
C LYS A 143 6.77 11.21 8.40
N LYS A 144 6.36 10.13 9.05
CA LYS A 144 7.19 9.28 9.89
C LYS A 144 6.93 7.81 9.58
N ILE A 145 7.93 7.00 9.89
CA ILE A 145 7.95 5.56 9.69
C ILE A 145 7.81 4.89 11.06
N GLY A 146 7.02 3.82 11.12
CA GLY A 146 6.84 3.02 12.33
C GLY A 146 7.50 1.66 12.19
N CYS A 147 7.95 1.09 13.30
CA CYS A 147 8.42 -0.29 13.36
C CYS A 147 8.04 -0.91 14.70
N ILE A 148 7.86 -2.23 14.73
CA ILE A 148 7.61 -2.99 15.95
C ILE A 148 8.80 -3.89 16.26
N CYS A 149 9.31 -3.84 17.49
CA CYS A 149 10.53 -4.54 17.90
C CYS A 149 10.17 -5.68 18.86
N ILE A 150 9.54 -6.75 18.35
CA ILE A 150 9.12 -7.92 19.16
C ILE A 150 10.11 -9.08 19.05
N THR A 151 10.73 -9.25 17.89
CA THR A 151 11.62 -10.40 17.64
C THR A 151 12.95 -10.21 18.38
N GLU A 152 13.30 -11.20 19.20
CA GLU A 152 14.54 -11.27 19.97
C GLU A 152 15.41 -12.46 19.49
N LYS A 153 16.68 -12.51 19.92
CA LYS A 153 17.65 -13.57 19.58
C LYS A 153 17.59 -14.75 20.53
#